data_AF-D2U6X3-F1
#
_entry.id   AF-D2U6X3-F1
#
_cell.length_a   1.000
_cell.length_b   1.000
_cell.length_c   1.000
_cell.angle_alpha   90.00
_cell.angle_beta   90.00
_cell.angle_gamma   90.00
#
_symmetry.space_group_name_H-M   'P 1'
#
loop_
_entity.id
_entity.type
_entity.pdbx_description
1 polymer ?
#
loop_
_entity_poly.entity_id
_entity_poly.type
_entity_poly.pdbx_seq_one_letter_code
_entity_poly.pdbx_strand_id
1 'polypeptide(L)'
;MYHLTSILVFSLLSILTRVDASHQDPLTVTTTSGLIRGRARIVLGREVHVFTGIPYAKPPVGPLRFRKPVPAEPWHGVLDATHPPNCCVQERYEYFQGFQGEELWNPNTNISEDCLYLNVFAPARLKGGGQEG
;
A
#
# COMPACT_ATOMS: atom_id res chain seq x y z
N MET A 1 -1.80 60.06 -12.99
CA MET A 1 -2.45 59.00 -13.79
C MET A 1 -1.67 57.67 -13.81
N TYR A 2 -0.43 57.60 -13.30
CA TYR A 2 0.42 56.39 -13.34
C TYR A 2 0.35 55.50 -12.08
N HIS A 3 -0.29 56.00 -11.00
CA HIS A 3 -0.42 55.27 -9.73
C HIS A 3 -1.60 54.27 -9.72
N LEU A 4 -2.72 54.59 -10.40
CA LEU A 4 -3.86 53.67 -10.50
C LEU A 4 -3.55 52.44 -11.37
N THR A 5 -2.73 52.60 -12.42
CA THR A 5 -2.33 51.50 -13.30
C THR A 5 -1.39 50.51 -12.59
N SER A 6 -0.53 50.98 -11.70
CA SER A 6 0.39 50.13 -10.93
C SER A 6 -0.32 49.27 -9.88
N ILE A 7 -1.37 49.78 -9.23
CA ILE A 7 -2.14 49.03 -8.23
C ILE A 7 -2.95 47.91 -8.89
N LEU A 8 -3.55 48.19 -10.06
CA LEU A 8 -4.30 47.20 -10.85
C LEU A 8 -3.43 46.02 -11.31
N VAL A 9 -2.17 46.26 -11.67
CA VAL A 9 -1.23 45.18 -12.06
C VAL A 9 -0.84 44.31 -10.86
N PHE A 10 -0.64 44.92 -9.68
CA PHE A 10 -0.35 44.16 -8.45
C PHE A 10 -1.54 43.35 -7.93
N SER A 11 -2.78 43.85 -8.07
CA SER A 11 -3.99 43.10 -7.70
C SER A 11 -4.34 41.97 -8.68
N LEU A 12 -3.92 42.08 -9.95
CA LEU A 12 -4.13 41.03 -10.95
C LEU A 12 -3.11 39.89 -10.80
N LEU A 13 -1.90 40.17 -10.30
CA LEU A 13 -0.84 39.18 -10.09
C LEU A 13 -1.07 38.28 -8.85
N SER A 14 -1.85 38.74 -7.87
CA SER A 14 -2.16 37.98 -6.65
C SER A 14 -3.35 37.00 -6.79
N ILE A 15 -4.02 36.96 -7.95
CA ILE A 15 -5.15 36.05 -8.20
C ILE A 15 -4.69 34.66 -8.73
N LEU A 16 -3.41 34.50 -9.11
CA LEU A 16 -2.92 33.27 -9.76
C LEU A 16 -2.21 32.25 -8.85
N THR A 17 -2.02 32.52 -7.55
CA THR A 17 -1.45 31.53 -6.63
C THR A 17 -2.52 30.92 -5.74
N ARG A 18 -3.54 30.29 -6.34
CA ARG A 18 -4.27 29.23 -5.64
C ARG A 18 -3.41 27.98 -5.74
N VAL A 19 -2.51 27.80 -4.77
CA VAL A 19 -1.93 26.49 -4.50
C VAL A 19 -3.09 25.65 -3.99
N ASP A 20 -3.65 24.82 -4.86
CA ASP A 20 -4.67 23.86 -4.49
C ASP A 20 -4.09 22.98 -3.38
N ALA A 21 -4.80 22.88 -2.26
CA ALA A 21 -4.38 22.01 -1.18
C ALA A 21 -4.35 20.59 -1.76
N SER A 22 -3.18 19.98 -1.88
CA SER A 22 -3.05 18.65 -2.47
C SER A 22 -3.98 17.71 -1.71
N HIS A 23 -5.06 17.27 -2.35
CA HIS A 23 -5.91 16.23 -1.83
C HIS A 23 -5.07 14.95 -1.79
N GLN A 24 -4.43 14.71 -0.65
CA GLN A 24 -3.53 13.58 -0.47
C GLN A 24 -4.40 12.33 -0.55
N ASP A 25 -4.22 11.55 -1.62
CA ASP A 25 -4.93 10.30 -1.85
C ASP A 25 -4.78 9.41 -0.60
N PRO A 26 -5.86 9.11 0.14
CA PRO A 26 -5.77 8.35 1.39
C PRO A 26 -5.27 6.92 1.18
N LEU A 27 -5.29 6.43 -0.06
CA LEU A 27 -4.77 5.12 -0.43
C LEU A 27 -3.28 5.16 -0.82
N THR A 28 -2.65 6.33 -0.89
CA THR A 28 -1.21 6.48 -1.08
C THR A 28 -0.54 6.78 0.27
N VAL A 29 0.25 5.83 0.78
CA VAL A 29 0.84 5.88 2.13
C VAL A 29 2.37 5.88 2.05
N THR A 30 3.01 6.71 2.87
CA THR A 30 4.46 6.73 3.03
C THR A 30 4.91 5.67 4.05
N THR A 31 5.82 4.79 3.65
CA THR A 31 6.52 3.85 4.53
C THR A 31 7.96 4.32 4.76
N THR A 32 8.73 3.62 5.60
CA THR A 32 10.17 3.86 5.76
C THR A 32 10.98 3.53 4.50
N SER A 33 10.44 2.71 3.59
CA SER A 33 11.13 2.24 2.38
C SER A 33 10.63 2.90 1.09
N GLY A 34 9.52 3.64 1.14
CA GLY A 34 8.96 4.32 -0.03
C GLY A 34 7.44 4.47 0.03
N LEU A 35 6.87 5.06 -1.02
CA LEU A 35 5.41 5.21 -1.15
C LEU A 35 4.78 3.91 -1.63
N ILE A 36 3.63 3.56 -1.07
CA ILE A 36 2.77 2.48 -1.55
C ILE A 36 1.39 3.02 -1.91
N ARG A 37 0.71 2.38 -2.85
CA ARG A 37 -0.71 2.63 -3.15
C ARG A 37 -1.52 1.35 -2.96
N GLY A 38 -2.49 1.41 -2.07
CA GLY A 38 -3.47 0.34 -1.83
C GLY A 38 -4.77 0.54 -2.59
N ARG A 39 -5.82 -0.13 -2.14
CA ARG A 39 -7.19 0.00 -2.65
C ARG A 39 -8.21 0.04 -1.52
N ALA A 40 -9.33 0.73 -1.74
CA ALA A 40 -10.49 0.63 -0.86
C ALA A 40 -11.30 -0.64 -1.20
N ARG A 41 -11.84 -1.31 -0.18
CA ARG A 41 -12.81 -2.41 -0.31
C ARG A 41 -13.93 -2.25 0.71
N ILE A 42 -15.15 -2.64 0.32
CA ILE A 42 -16.28 -2.73 1.23
C ILE A 42 -16.35 -4.16 1.78
N VAL A 43 -16.21 -4.30 3.09
CA VAL A 43 -16.29 -5.58 3.82
C VAL A 43 -17.38 -5.45 4.87
N LEU A 44 -18.43 -6.28 4.78
CA LEU A 44 -19.58 -6.24 5.70
C LEU A 44 -20.17 -4.83 5.85
N GLY A 45 -20.29 -4.09 4.74
CA GLY A 45 -20.84 -2.72 4.72
C GLY A 45 -19.91 -1.63 5.25
N ARG A 46 -18.63 -1.93 5.55
CA ARG A 46 -17.64 -0.95 6.01
C ARG A 46 -16.49 -0.84 5.02
N GLU A 47 -15.99 0.38 4.83
CA GLU A 47 -14.81 0.61 4.00
C GLU A 47 -13.53 0.24 4.77
N VAL A 48 -12.69 -0.55 4.12
CA VAL A 48 -11.39 -1.00 4.58
C VAL A 48 -10.36 -0.61 3.51
N HIS A 49 -9.28 0.02 3.93
CA HIS A 49 -8.11 0.26 3.10
C HIS A 49 -7.22 -0.97 3.15
N VAL A 50 -6.92 -1.50 1.96
CA VAL A 50 -6.23 -2.78 1.76
C VAL A 50 -4.94 -2.54 1.02
N PHE A 51 -3.84 -2.98 1.62
CA PHE A 51 -2.51 -2.96 1.05
C PHE A 51 -1.97 -4.39 1.06
N THR A 52 -1.66 -4.94 -0.10
CA THR A 52 -1.19 -6.32 -0.25
C THR A 52 0.12 -6.36 -1.02
N GLY A 53 0.99 -7.31 -0.65
CA GLY A 53 2.26 -7.50 -1.37
C GLY A 53 3.30 -6.42 -1.08
N ILE A 54 3.33 -5.87 0.14
CA ILE A 54 4.36 -4.90 0.53
C ILE A 54 5.66 -5.65 0.86
N PRO A 55 6.79 -5.41 0.16
CA PRO A 55 8.04 -6.08 0.48
C PRO A 55 8.61 -5.55 1.80
N TYR A 56 8.99 -6.45 2.71
CA TYR A 56 9.66 -6.07 3.97
C TYR A 56 11.11 -6.56 4.04
N ALA A 57 11.50 -7.50 3.17
CA ALA A 57 12.84 -8.03 3.08
C ALA A 57 13.26 -8.20 1.61
N LYS A 58 14.58 -8.30 1.37
CA LYS A 58 15.12 -8.78 0.10
C LYS A 58 14.65 -10.23 -0.16
N PRO A 59 14.44 -10.62 -1.43
CA PRO A 59 14.17 -12.01 -1.77
C PRO A 59 15.24 -12.94 -1.17
N PRO A 60 14.88 -13.96 -0.37
CA PRO A 60 15.83 -14.85 0.30
C PRO A 60 16.38 -15.93 -0.65
N VAL A 61 16.76 -15.53 -1.87
CA VAL A 61 17.21 -16.42 -2.94
C VAL A 61 18.74 -16.46 -3.04
N GLY A 62 19.26 -17.52 -3.68
CA GLY A 62 20.69 -17.66 -3.95
C GLY A 62 21.53 -17.56 -2.66
N PRO A 63 22.53 -16.64 -2.57
CA PRO A 63 23.37 -16.50 -1.37
C PRO A 63 22.62 -16.09 -0.09
N LEU A 64 21.40 -15.58 -0.20
CA LEU A 64 20.56 -15.20 0.95
C LEU A 64 19.72 -16.37 1.48
N ARG A 65 19.65 -17.49 0.75
CA ARG A 65 18.90 -18.67 1.18
C ARG A 65 19.44 -19.19 2.51
N PHE A 66 18.52 -19.55 3.42
CA PHE A 66 18.80 -20.03 4.78
C PHE A 66 19.51 -19.03 5.69
N ARG A 67 19.66 -17.77 5.29
CA ARG A 67 20.17 -16.69 6.15
C ARG A 67 19.02 -15.91 6.77
N LYS A 68 19.35 -15.10 7.77
CA LYS A 68 18.40 -14.14 8.32
C LYS A 68 17.92 -13.19 7.21
N PRO A 69 16.63 -12.81 7.18
CA PRO A 69 16.12 -11.83 6.24
C PRO A 69 16.91 -10.52 6.32
N VAL A 70 17.18 -9.94 5.15
CA VAL A 70 17.78 -8.61 5.03
C VAL A 70 16.66 -7.63 4.69
N PRO A 71 16.54 -6.45 5.34
CA PRO A 71 15.49 -5.48 5.02
C PRO A 71 15.42 -5.14 3.53
N ALA A 72 14.21 -4.88 3.03
CA ALA A 72 14.00 -4.47 1.65
C ALA A 72 14.72 -3.14 1.37
N GLU A 73 15.28 -3.00 0.17
CA GLU A 73 15.85 -1.73 -0.27
C GLU A 73 14.75 -0.68 -0.44
N PRO A 74 15.02 0.59 -0.13
CA PRO A 74 14.11 1.66 -0.49
C PRO A 74 13.87 1.72 -2.01
N TRP A 75 12.65 2.07 -2.42
CA TRP A 75 12.29 2.24 -3.82
C TRP A 75 11.91 3.69 -4.14
N HIS A 76 12.01 4.03 -5.42
CA HIS A 76 11.57 5.32 -5.96
C HIS A 76 10.16 5.19 -6.54
N GLY A 77 9.41 6.29 -6.51
CA GLY A 77 8.03 6.31 -6.99
C GLY A 77 7.04 5.63 -6.02
N VAL A 78 5.90 5.20 -6.55
CA VAL A 78 4.81 4.59 -5.78
C VAL A 78 4.70 3.11 -6.16
N LEU A 79 4.87 2.23 -5.18
CA LEU A 79 4.69 0.78 -5.35
C LEU A 79 3.20 0.42 -5.32
N ASP A 80 2.74 -0.35 -6.30
CA ASP A 80 1.38 -0.86 -6.35
C ASP A 80 1.22 -2.02 -5.34
N ALA A 81 0.51 -1.75 -4.25
CA ALA A 81 0.22 -2.69 -3.18
C ALA A 81 -1.22 -3.21 -3.26
N THR A 82 -1.70 -3.59 -4.45
CA THR A 82 -3.06 -4.10 -4.66
C THR A 82 -3.16 -5.57 -5.05
N HIS A 83 -2.01 -6.24 -5.20
CA HIS A 83 -1.89 -7.63 -5.60
C HIS A 83 -1.48 -8.55 -4.42
N PRO A 84 -2.10 -9.74 -4.26
CA PRO A 84 -1.61 -10.74 -3.32
C PRO A 84 -0.17 -11.17 -3.67
N PRO A 85 0.73 -11.34 -2.68
CA PRO A 85 2.08 -11.82 -2.93
C PRO A 85 2.10 -13.32 -3.23
N ASN A 86 3.25 -13.82 -3.69
CA ASN A 86 3.52 -15.25 -3.81
C ASN A 86 3.46 -15.95 -2.44
N CYS A 87 2.99 -17.18 -2.40
CA CYS A 87 3.17 -18.09 -1.27
C CYS A 87 4.63 -18.56 -1.21
N CYS A 88 5.15 -18.74 0.01
CA CYS A 88 6.45 -19.37 0.18
C CYS A 88 6.41 -20.84 -0.26
N VAL A 89 7.58 -21.35 -0.66
CA VAL A 89 7.79 -22.77 -1.00
C VAL A 89 7.31 -23.67 0.14
N GLN A 90 6.32 -24.50 -0.18
CA GLN A 90 5.74 -25.50 0.70
C GLN A 90 5.12 -26.60 -0.16
N GLU A 91 4.92 -27.77 0.44
CA GLU A 91 4.24 -28.88 -0.22
C GLU A 91 2.74 -28.58 -0.38
N ARG A 92 2.15 -29.13 -1.43
CA ARG A 92 0.70 -29.14 -1.63
C ARG A 92 0.15 -30.42 -1.00
N TYR A 93 -0.91 -30.30 -0.22
CA TYR A 93 -1.65 -31.46 0.26
C TYR A 93 -2.42 -32.10 -0.89
N GLU A 94 -2.25 -33.41 -1.05
CA GLU A 94 -2.89 -34.24 -2.08
C GLU A 94 -3.45 -35.55 -1.50
N TYR A 95 -3.74 -35.59 -0.20
CA TYR A 95 -4.24 -36.80 0.46
C TYR A 95 -5.68 -37.12 0.05
N PHE A 96 -6.49 -36.08 -0.17
CA PHE A 96 -7.90 -36.19 -0.53
C PHE A 96 -8.16 -35.36 -1.78
N GLN A 97 -7.71 -35.86 -2.93
CA GLN A 97 -7.85 -35.17 -4.22
C GLN A 97 -9.30 -34.69 -4.47
N GLY A 98 -9.47 -33.38 -4.67
CA GLY A 98 -10.76 -32.75 -4.93
C GLY A 98 -11.61 -32.45 -3.69
N PHE A 99 -11.16 -32.82 -2.48
CA PHE A 99 -11.84 -32.44 -1.25
C PHE A 99 -11.59 -30.95 -0.94
N GLN A 100 -12.65 -30.14 -0.99
CA GLN A 100 -12.56 -28.70 -0.76
C GLN A 100 -11.99 -28.32 0.62
N GLY A 101 -12.17 -29.17 1.63
CA GLY A 101 -11.62 -28.92 2.97
C GLY A 101 -10.10 -29.03 3.03
N GLU A 102 -9.47 -29.83 2.16
CA GLU A 102 -8.01 -29.89 2.00
C GLU A 102 -7.52 -28.72 1.14
N GLU A 103 -8.21 -28.46 0.02
CA GLU A 103 -7.85 -27.40 -0.92
C GLU A 103 -7.86 -25.99 -0.32
N LEU A 104 -8.68 -25.75 0.71
CA LEU A 104 -8.69 -24.49 1.45
C LEU A 104 -7.33 -24.14 2.08
N TRP A 105 -6.54 -25.15 2.44
CA TRP A 105 -5.24 -24.97 3.09
C TRP A 105 -4.07 -24.94 2.11
N ASN A 106 -4.29 -25.32 0.86
CA ASN A 106 -3.26 -25.30 -0.16
C ASN A 106 -2.93 -23.86 -0.61
N PRO A 107 -1.70 -23.60 -1.08
CA PRO A 107 -1.33 -22.32 -1.67
C PRO A 107 -2.31 -21.90 -2.78
N ASN A 108 -2.83 -20.68 -2.68
CA ASN A 108 -3.80 -20.10 -3.61
C ASN A 108 -3.21 -18.98 -4.49
N THR A 109 -1.89 -18.78 -4.41
CA THR A 109 -1.10 -17.92 -5.29
C THR A 109 0.12 -18.70 -5.78
N ASN A 110 0.91 -18.12 -6.68
CA ASN A 110 2.14 -18.75 -7.15
C ASN A 110 3.10 -19.06 -6.00
N ILE A 111 3.79 -20.19 -6.09
CA ILE A 111 4.82 -20.58 -5.13
C ILE A 111 6.17 -20.01 -5.58
N SER A 112 6.88 -19.33 -4.67
CA SER A 112 8.20 -18.75 -4.93
C SER A 112 9.05 -18.69 -3.66
N GLU A 113 10.39 -18.70 -3.80
CA GLU A 113 11.29 -18.31 -2.71
C GLU A 113 11.25 -16.79 -2.46
N ASP A 114 10.91 -15.99 -3.48
CA ASP A 114 10.58 -14.58 -3.34
C ASP A 114 9.14 -14.42 -2.83
N CYS A 115 8.98 -14.55 -1.51
CA CYS A 115 7.69 -14.55 -0.80
C CYS A 115 7.66 -13.67 0.46
N LEU A 116 8.71 -12.90 0.75
CA LEU A 116 8.80 -12.09 1.98
C LEU A 116 8.06 -10.74 1.86
N TYR A 117 6.73 -10.83 1.83
CA TYR A 117 5.80 -9.71 1.73
C TYR A 117 4.82 -9.71 2.89
N LEU A 118 4.24 -8.55 3.18
CA LEU A 118 3.17 -8.38 4.16
C LEU A 118 1.93 -7.76 3.54
N ASN A 119 0.80 -7.95 4.23
CA ASN A 119 -0.49 -7.36 3.88
C ASN A 119 -1.01 -6.57 5.09
N VAL A 120 -1.57 -5.38 4.85
CA VAL A 120 -2.14 -4.50 5.87
C VAL A 120 -3.59 -4.19 5.51
N PHE A 121 -4.47 -4.32 6.49
CA PHE A 121 -5.89 -4.01 6.36
C PHE A 121 -6.25 -3.04 7.50
N ALA A 122 -6.70 -1.84 7.15
CA ALA A 122 -7.07 -0.82 8.11
C ALA A 122 -8.49 -0.30 7.83
N PRO A 123 -9.30 0.01 8.85
CA PRO A 123 -10.57 0.67 8.60
C PRO A 123 -10.32 2.06 7.99
N ALA A 124 -11.14 2.46 7.01
CA ALA A 124 -10.99 3.77 6.35
C ALA A 124 -11.17 4.95 7.30
N ARG A 125 -11.88 4.72 8.42
CA ARG A 125 -12.04 5.68 9.51
C ARG A 125 -11.71 4.96 10.82
N LEU A 126 -10.71 5.45 11.54
CA LEU A 126 -10.53 5.07 12.93
C LEU A 126 -11.73 5.61 13.72
N LYS A 127 -12.36 4.79 14.56
CA LYS A 127 -13.25 5.35 15.60
C LYS A 127 -12.37 6.26 16.45
N GLY A 128 -12.70 7.54 16.50
CA GLY A 128 -11.87 8.55 17.17
C GLY A 128 -11.53 8.13 18.59
N GLY A 129 -10.29 8.41 19.01
CA GLY A 129 -10.04 8.72 20.41
C GLY A 129 -11.04 9.79 20.83
N GLY A 130 -11.66 9.61 22.00
CA GLY A 130 -12.82 10.39 22.43
C GLY A 130 -12.68 11.88 22.17
N GLN A 131 -13.63 12.44 21.42
CA GLN A 131 -14.08 13.79 21.67
C GLN A 131 -15.05 13.68 22.85
N GLU A 132 -14.56 13.98 24.04
CA GLU A 132 -15.41 14.46 25.12
C GLU A 132 -15.89 15.86 24.73
N GLY A 133 -17.21 16.01 24.65
CA GLY A 133 -17.94 17.24 24.42
C GLY A 133 -19.41 17.01 24.77
#